data_AF-A0A3R9PZF1-F1
#
_entry.id   AF-A0A3R9PZF1-F1
#
_cell.length_a   1.000
_cell.length_b   1.000
_cell.length_c   1.000
_cell.angle_alpha   90.00
_cell.angle_beta   90.00
_cell.angle_gamma   90.00
#
_symmetry.space_group_name_H-M   'P 1'
#
loop_
_entity.id
_entity.type
_entity.pdbx_description
1 polymer ?
#
loop_
_entity_poly.entity_id
_entity_poly.type
_entity_poly.pdbx_seq_one_letter_code
_entity_poly.pdbx_strand_id
1 'polypeptide(L)' 'MPSLGEHQAETAEGAGKVELVANAIIKIEDRIAQSPVIKRPRGTTPLIRVVALEQMGYKVDPTTGRLIKGLPLML' A
#
# COMPACT_ATOMS: atom_id res chain seq x y z
N MET A 1 -15.20 5.61 9.91
CA MET A 1 -14.86 6.58 8.85
C MET A 1 -15.87 6.44 7.73
N PRO A 2 -16.32 7.53 7.10
CA PRO A 2 -17.18 7.45 5.92
C PRO A 2 -16.46 6.69 4.80
N SER A 3 -17.19 5.82 4.11
CA SER A 3 -16.69 5.05 2.97
C SER A 3 -16.50 5.94 1.75
N LEU A 4 -15.40 5.74 1.02
CA LEU A 4 -15.15 6.34 -0.29
C LEU A 4 -15.80 5.51 -1.42
N GLY A 5 -16.34 4.33 -1.11
CA GLY A 5 -17.06 3.46 -2.05
C GLY A 5 -16.40 2.10 -2.29
N GLU A 6 -17.06 1.28 -3.10
CA GLU A 6 -16.53 0.00 -3.59
C GLU A 6 -15.70 0.20 -4.87
N HIS A 7 -14.56 -0.46 -4.96
CA HIS A 7 -13.67 -0.41 -6.12
C HIS A 7 -13.17 -1.80 -6.49
N GLN A 8 -12.95 -2.06 -7.78
CA GLN A 8 -12.21 -3.25 -8.21
C GLN A 8 -10.71 -3.03 -7.94
N ALA A 9 -10.07 -3.98 -7.30
CA ALA A 9 -8.65 -3.94 -7.00
C ALA A 9 -8.02 -5.34 -6.98
N GLU A 10 -6.71 -5.37 -7.22
CA GLU A 10 -5.89 -6.55 -7.00
C GLU A 10 -5.19 -6.43 -5.63
N THR A 11 -5.34 -7.46 -4.81
CA THR A 11 -4.75 -7.54 -3.47
C THR A 11 -3.91 -8.81 -3.35
N ALA A 12 -3.19 -8.96 -2.23
CA ALA A 12 -2.46 -10.21 -1.95
C ALA A 12 -3.39 -11.44 -1.85
N GLU A 13 -4.69 -11.23 -1.62
CA GLU A 13 -5.70 -12.29 -1.55
C GLU A 13 -6.31 -12.60 -2.94
N GLY A 14 -5.91 -11.87 -3.98
CA GLY A 14 -6.44 -11.97 -5.33
C GLY A 14 -7.19 -10.71 -5.79
N ALA A 15 -7.76 -10.78 -6.99
CA ALA A 15 -8.53 -9.71 -7.60
C ALA A 15 -10.00 -9.75 -7.14
N GLY A 16 -10.56 -8.59 -6.79
CA GLY A 16 -11.96 -8.47 -6.39
C GLY A 16 -12.40 -7.07 -5.97
N LYS A 17 -13.63 -6.98 -5.47
CA LYS A 17 -14.17 -5.73 -4.92
C LYS A 17 -13.62 -5.46 -3.53
N VAL A 18 -13.20 -4.22 -3.29
CA VAL A 18 -12.75 -3.72 -1.98
C VAL A 18 -13.50 -2.43 -1.62
N GLU A 19 -13.79 -2.24 -0.33
CA GLU A 19 -14.38 -1.00 0.16
C GLU A 19 -13.26 -0.03 0.58
N LEU A 20 -13.11 1.09 -0.14
CA LEU A 20 -12.19 2.16 0.24
C LEU A 20 -12.81 2.98 1.37
N VAL A 21 -12.01 3.29 2.40
CA VAL A 21 -12.49 4.02 3.59
C VAL A 21 -11.78 5.34 3.82
N ALA A 22 -10.56 5.49 3.31
CA ALA A 22 -9.74 6.68 3.55
C ALA A 22 -8.51 6.69 2.64
N ASN A 23 -7.79 7.80 2.67
CA ASN A 23 -6.38 7.83 2.33
C ASN A 23 -5.56 7.94 3.63
N ALA A 24 -4.57 7.06 3.80
CA ALA A 24 -3.59 7.15 4.87
C ALA A 24 -2.34 7.87 4.38
N ILE A 25 -1.78 8.72 5.24
CA ILE A 25 -0.42 9.24 5.06
C ILE A 25 0.51 8.24 5.75
N ILE A 26 1.40 7.64 4.97
CA ILE A 26 2.38 6.66 5.42
C ILE A 26 3.73 7.38 5.49
N LYS A 27 4.38 7.29 6.64
CA LYS A 27 5.74 7.80 6.85
C LYS A 27 6.67 6.65 7.21
N ILE A 28 7.73 6.49 6.44
CA ILE A 28 8.81 5.53 6.73
C ILE A 28 10.10 6.35 6.70
N GLU A 29 10.77 6.43 7.85
CA GLU A 29 11.93 7.30 8.06
C GLU A 29 11.61 8.77 7.70
N ASP A 30 12.29 9.31 6.69
CA ASP A 30 12.15 10.67 6.17
C ASP A 30 11.19 10.78 4.97
N ARG A 31 10.65 9.66 4.50
CA ARG A 31 9.80 9.60 3.30
C ARG A 31 8.33 9.53 3.66
N ILE A 32 7.50 10.17 2.83
CA ILE A 32 6.06 10.25 3.02
C ILE A 32 5.36 9.87 1.70
N ALA A 33 4.33 9.03 1.79
CA ALA A 33 3.41 8.78 0.68
C ALA A 33 1.96 8.74 1.16
N GLN A 34 1.05 9.01 0.25
CA GLN A 34 -0.37 8.82 0.48
C GLN A 34 -0.81 7.51 -0.17
N SER A 35 -1.52 6.66 0.57
CA SER A 35 -2.10 5.42 0.04
C SER A 35 -3.56 5.30 0.41
N PRO A 36 -4.43 4.84 -0.51
CA PRO A 36 -5.79 4.47 -0.16
C PRO A 36 -5.78 3.32 0.87
N VAL A 37 -6.76 3.34 1.76
CA VAL A 37 -7.02 2.33 2.79
C VAL A 37 -8.28 1.58 2.43
N ILE A 38 -8.19 0.26 2.43
CA ILE A 38 -9.33 -0.64 2.28
C ILE A 38 -9.84 -1.10 3.63
N LYS A 39 -11.16 -1.23 3.77
CA LYS A 39 -11.79 -1.89 4.91
C LYS A 39 -11.46 -3.37 4.86
N ARG A 40 -10.96 -3.92 5.97
CA ARG A 40 -10.74 -5.35 6.12
C ARG A 40 -11.14 -5.84 7.50
N PRO A 41 -11.37 -7.15 7.67
CA PRO A 41 -11.68 -7.74 8.97
C PRO A 41 -10.62 -7.35 10.02
N ARG A 42 -11.08 -7.20 11.27
CA ARG A 42 -10.21 -6.86 12.39
C ARG A 42 -9.13 -7.94 12.58
N GLY A 43 -7.88 -7.53 12.77
CA GLY A 43 -6.75 -8.44 12.98
C GLY A 43 -6.07 -8.96 11.71
N THR A 44 -6.46 -8.47 10.53
CA THR A 44 -5.81 -8.83 9.25
C THR A 44 -4.53 -8.02 9.00
N THR A 45 -3.57 -8.63 8.28
CA THR A 45 -2.28 -8.01 7.92
C THR A 45 -2.48 -6.76 7.07
N PRO A 46 -2.05 -5.54 7.44
CA PRO A 46 -2.20 -4.31 6.66
C PRO A 46 -1.72 -4.47 5.20
N LEU A 47 -2.53 -4.07 4.23
CA LEU A 47 -2.14 -4.00 2.81
C LEU A 47 -1.78 -2.54 2.50
N ILE A 48 -0.53 -2.35 2.09
CA ILE A 48 -0.03 -1.09 1.56
C ILE A 48 0.13 -1.27 0.06
N ARG A 49 -0.35 -0.32 -0.73
CA ARG A 49 -0.20 -0.39 -2.18
C ARG A 49 1.29 -0.35 -2.52
N VAL A 50 1.74 -1.28 -3.37
CA VAL A 50 3.15 -1.36 -3.80
C VAL A 50 3.64 -0.02 -4.36
N VAL A 51 2.79 0.68 -5.12
CA VAL A 51 3.08 2.03 -5.65
C VAL A 51 3.43 3.04 -4.56
N ALA A 52 2.82 2.96 -3.37
CA ALA A 52 3.16 3.86 -2.27
C ALA A 52 4.58 3.57 -1.74
N LEU A 53 4.99 2.30 -1.68
CA LEU A 53 6.35 1.91 -1.33
C LEU A 53 7.34 2.37 -2.40
N GLU A 54 7.01 2.22 -3.68
CA GLU A 54 7.83 2.66 -4.81
C GLU A 54 8.03 4.18 -4.85
N GLN A 55 6.98 4.97 -4.59
CA GLN A 55 7.07 6.43 -4.46
C GLN A 55 7.98 6.85 -3.30
N MET A 56 8.00 6.04 -2.24
CA MET A 56 8.93 6.19 -1.13
C MET A 56 10.29 5.53 -1.43
N GLY A 57 10.59 5.18 -2.68
CA GLY A 57 11.84 4.56 -3.12
C GLY A 57 12.20 3.25 -2.41
N TYR A 58 11.20 2.50 -1.96
CA TYR A 58 11.32 1.11 -1.55
C TYR A 58 10.88 0.20 -2.70
N LYS A 59 11.43 -1.01 -2.76
CA LYS A 59 10.97 -2.08 -3.65
C LYS A 59 10.67 -3.32 -2.82
N VAL A 60 9.73 -4.14 -3.29
CA VAL A 60 9.51 -5.47 -2.72
C VAL A 60 10.41 -6.45 -3.48
N ASP A 61 11.28 -7.14 -2.76
CA ASP A 61 12.08 -8.23 -3.32
C ASP A 61 11.12 -9.37 -3.75
N PRO A 62 11.07 -9.73 -5.04
CA PRO A 62 10.08 -10.68 -5.55
C PRO A 62 10.37 -12.13 -5.09
N THR A 63 11.57 -12.42 -4.60
CA THR A 63 11.99 -13.75 -4.16
C THR A 63 11.67 -13.98 -2.68
N THR A 64 11.81 -12.95 -1.85
CA THR A 64 11.70 -13.02 -0.39
C THR A 64 10.48 -12.29 0.18
N GLY A 65 9.84 -11.43 -0.63
CA GLY A 65 8.75 -10.56 -0.19
C GLY A 65 9.18 -9.44 0.75
N ARG A 66 10.49 -9.28 1.01
CA ARG A 66 11.02 -8.25 1.92
C ARG A 66 11.09 -6.90 1.25
N LEU A 67 10.94 -5.84 2.03
CA LEU A 67 11.22 -4.48 1.57
C LEU A 67 12.73 -4.28 1.45
N ILE A 68 13.18 -3.87 0.28
CA ILE A 68 14.54 -3.42 0.02
C ILE A 68 14.50 -1.93 -0.31
N LYS A 69 15.48 -1.17 0.19
CA LYS A 69 15.61 0.24 -0.18
C LYS A 69 16.04 0.26 -1.65
N GLY A 70 15.21 0.81 -2.52
CA GLY A 70 15.59 1.02 -3.90
C GLY A 70 16.78 1.98 -3.96
N LEU A 71 17.65 1.81 -4.97
CA LEU A 71 18.64 2.84 -5.29
C LEU A 71 17.92 4.19 -5.38
N PRO A 72 18.50 5.29 -4.85
CA PRO A 72 17.91 6.61 -4.99
C PRO A 72 17.59 6.83 -6.46
N LEU A 73 16.32 7.09 -6.78
CA LEU A 73 15.97 7.57 -8.10
C LEU A 73 16.66 8.93 -8.23
N MET A 74 17.72 9.01 -9.04
CA MET A 74 18.21 10.30 -9.52
C MET A 74 17.09 10.86 -10.39
N LEU A 75 16.38 11.85 -9.84
CA LEU A 75 15.44 12.69 -10.58
C LEU A 75 16.19 13.51 -11.64
#